data_AF-A0A1G0LKS6-F1
#
_entry.id   AF-A0A1G0LKS6-F1
#
_cell.length_a   1.000
_cell.length_b   1.000
_cell.length_c   1.000
_cell.angle_alpha   90.00
_cell.angle_beta   90.00
_cell.angle_gamma   90.00
#
_symmetry.space_group_name_H-M   'P 1'
#
loop_
_entity.id
_entity.type
_entity.pdbx_description
1 polymer ?
#
loop_
_entity_poly.entity_id
_entity_poly.type
_entity_poly.pdbx_seq_one_letter_code
_entity_poly.pdbx_strand_id
1 'polypeptide(L)'
;MNRQYSILNQCLQLVESSDMPNIEKNHIASQLIQMKRILLNHSMTKGNSGLTFFDEVLPGLLCQMQIRCCGNSEGDLFEYLTNHIGDVLNTLRGDHQLSEIEPQRGRRTMSATLHPEKSSIS
;
A
#
# COMPACT_ATOMS: atom_id res chain seq x y z
N MET A 1 20.16 7.66 -7.94
CA MET A 1 19.62 6.33 -7.58
C MET A 1 18.10 6.44 -7.59
N ASN A 2 17.37 5.50 -8.17
CA ASN A 2 15.91 5.60 -8.31
C ASN A 2 15.23 5.39 -6.93
N ARG A 3 14.42 6.36 -6.50
CA ARG A 3 13.85 6.51 -5.14
C ARG A 3 13.05 5.26 -4.72
N GLN A 4 12.29 4.69 -5.64
CA GLN A 4 11.44 3.53 -5.44
C GLN A 4 12.27 2.30 -5.03
N TYR A 5 13.44 2.08 -5.64
CA TYR A 5 14.35 1.00 -5.25
C TYR A 5 14.97 1.22 -3.86
N SER A 6 15.26 2.47 -3.51
CA SER A 6 15.76 2.80 -2.18
C SER A 6 14.72 2.47 -1.11
N ILE A 7 13.44 2.77 -1.38
CA ILE A 7 12.34 2.43 -0.46
C ILE A 7 12.19 0.91 -0.32
N LEU A 8 12.14 0.17 -1.43
CA LEU A 8 12.03 -1.30 -1.38
C LEU A 8 13.21 -1.97 -0.65
N ASN A 9 14.43 -1.44 -0.80
CA ASN A 9 15.57 -1.95 -0.06
C ASN A 9 15.45 -1.66 1.45
N GLN A 10 14.92 -0.51 1.85
CA GLN A 10 14.64 -0.21 3.26
C GLN A 10 13.57 -1.15 3.83
N CYS A 11 12.50 -1.42 3.07
CA CYS A 11 11.49 -2.41 3.46
C CYS A 11 12.10 -3.80 3.71
N LEU A 12 12.99 -4.27 2.82
CA LEU A 12 13.70 -5.54 2.99
C LEU A 12 14.56 -5.56 4.28
N GLN A 13 15.29 -4.48 4.54
CA GLN A 13 16.10 -4.37 5.76
C GLN A 13 15.24 -4.42 7.03
N LEU A 14 14.06 -3.78 7.04
CA LEU A 14 13.13 -3.83 8.16
C LEU A 14 12.60 -5.24 8.43
N VAL A 15 12.37 -6.03 7.37
CA VAL A 15 11.93 -7.44 7.50
C VAL A 15 13.06 -8.27 8.08
N GLU A 16 14.28 -8.12 7.57
CA GLU A 16 15.45 -8.83 8.08
C GLU A 16 15.68 -8.56 9.58
N SER A 17 15.53 -7.29 10.00
CA SER A 17 15.73 -6.86 11.39
C SER A 17 14.55 -7.14 12.33
N SER A 18 13.39 -7.56 11.83
CA SER A 18 12.21 -7.86 12.66
C SER A 18 12.38 -9.14 13.49
N ASP A 19 11.56 -9.34 14.51
CA ASP A 19 11.54 -10.57 15.31
C ASP A 19 10.68 -11.71 14.68
N MET A 20 10.22 -11.55 13.44
CA MET A 20 9.42 -12.57 12.75
C MET A 20 10.20 -13.88 12.55
N PRO A 21 9.53 -15.05 12.60
CA PRO A 21 10.07 -16.31 12.12
C PRO A 21 10.64 -16.23 10.70
N ASN A 22 11.71 -16.98 10.43
CA ASN A 22 12.38 -16.96 9.12
C ASN A 22 11.45 -17.29 7.95
N ILE A 23 10.44 -18.16 8.15
CA ILE A 23 9.47 -18.52 7.11
C ILE A 23 8.65 -17.29 6.69
N GLU A 24 8.19 -16.51 7.66
CA GLU A 24 7.41 -15.29 7.46
C GLU A 24 8.26 -14.19 6.81
N LYS A 25 9.49 -13.99 7.31
CA LYS A 25 10.46 -13.08 6.70
C LYS A 25 10.69 -13.41 5.22
N ASN A 26 10.91 -14.69 4.92
CA ASN A 26 11.13 -15.15 3.54
C ASN A 26 9.92 -14.90 2.65
N HIS A 27 8.70 -15.08 3.18
CA HIS A 27 7.47 -14.81 2.44
C HIS A 27 7.35 -13.32 2.09
N ILE A 28 7.48 -12.43 3.08
CA ILE A 28 7.44 -10.98 2.86
C ILE A 28 8.56 -10.51 1.93
N ALA A 29 9.78 -11.00 2.12
CA ALA A 29 10.92 -10.67 1.27
C ALA A 29 10.67 -11.08 -0.19
N SER A 30 10.08 -12.25 -0.43
CA SER A 30 9.71 -12.71 -1.78
C SER A 30 8.71 -11.76 -2.44
N GLN A 31 7.71 -11.27 -1.70
CA GLN A 31 6.75 -10.30 -2.22
C GLN A 31 7.39 -8.94 -2.55
N LEU A 32 8.26 -8.42 -1.69
CA LEU A 32 9.02 -7.19 -1.94
C LEU A 32 9.95 -7.32 -3.15
N ILE A 33 10.59 -8.49 -3.33
CA ILE A 33 11.39 -8.79 -4.52
C ILE A 33 10.52 -8.83 -5.78
N GLN A 34 9.30 -9.36 -5.70
CA GLN A 34 8.35 -9.30 -6.82
C GLN A 34 8.00 -7.87 -7.20
N MET A 35 7.73 -7.00 -6.22
CA MET A 35 7.48 -5.57 -6.49
C MET A 35 8.69 -4.91 -7.19
N LYS A 36 9.91 -5.23 -6.74
CA LYS A 36 11.15 -4.72 -7.35
C LYS A 36 11.31 -5.16 -8.81
N ARG A 37 10.90 -6.40 -9.14
CA ARG A 37 10.89 -6.91 -10.52
C ARG A 37 9.85 -6.20 -11.38
N ILE A 38 8.64 -5.97 -10.86
CA ILE A 38 7.60 -5.23 -11.58
C ILE A 38 8.06 -3.80 -11.85
N LEU A 39 8.62 -3.13 -10.86
CA LEU A 39 9.19 -1.78 -10.99
C LEU A 39 10.25 -1.71 -12.10
N LEU A 40 11.15 -2.69 -12.14
CA LEU A 40 12.16 -2.80 -13.20
C LEU A 40 11.51 -2.96 -14.57
N ASN A 41 10.58 -3.89 -14.71
CA ASN A 41 9.88 -4.14 -15.98
C ASN A 41 9.08 -2.91 -16.44
N HIS A 42 8.43 -2.19 -15.52
CA HIS A 42 7.71 -0.95 -15.81
C HIS A 42 8.64 0.16 -16.30
N SER A 43 9.78 0.35 -15.64
CA SER A 43 10.78 1.35 -16.03
C SER A 43 11.33 1.09 -17.44
N MET A 44 11.47 -0.18 -17.82
CA MET A 44 11.96 -0.61 -19.14
C MET A 44 10.91 -0.47 -20.25
N THR A 45 9.61 -0.55 -19.93
CA THR A 45 8.53 -0.63 -20.93
C THR A 45 7.76 0.69 -21.12
N LYS A 46 7.56 1.49 -20.07
CA LYS A 46 6.68 2.69 -20.12
C LYS A 46 7.42 4.02 -19.94
N GLY A 47 8.73 4.01 -19.77
CA GLY A 47 9.49 5.20 -19.36
C GLY A 47 9.06 5.74 -17.99
N ASN A 48 9.65 6.86 -17.55
CA ASN A 48 9.43 7.41 -16.20
C ASN A 48 7.96 7.77 -15.88
N SER A 49 7.11 7.95 -16.90
CA SER A 49 5.69 8.29 -16.76
C SER A 49 4.86 7.19 -16.06
N GLY A 50 5.34 5.94 -16.08
CA GLY A 50 4.65 4.78 -15.49
C GLY A 50 4.99 4.51 -14.02
N LEU A 51 5.74 5.39 -13.35
CA LEU A 51 6.24 5.20 -11.98
C LEU A 51 5.50 6.01 -10.90
N THR A 52 4.54 6.85 -11.29
CA THR A 52 3.80 7.74 -10.37
C THR A 52 3.07 6.97 -9.27
N PHE A 53 2.46 5.83 -9.62
CA PHE A 53 1.80 4.95 -8.65
C PHE A 53 2.76 4.46 -7.56
N PHE A 54 3.97 4.04 -7.94
CA PHE A 54 4.98 3.59 -6.98
C PHE A 54 5.48 4.73 -6.09
N ASP A 55 5.52 5.96 -6.60
CA ASP A 55 5.94 7.13 -5.82
C ASP A 55 4.97 7.50 -4.71
N GLU A 56 3.68 7.18 -4.89
CA GLU A 56 2.62 7.41 -3.90
C GLU A 56 2.50 6.25 -2.91
N VAL A 57 2.58 5.01 -3.39
CA VAL A 57 2.28 3.82 -2.57
C VAL A 57 3.46 3.34 -1.75
N LEU A 58 4.69 3.33 -2.31
CA LEU A 58 5.87 2.80 -1.61
C LEU A 58 6.21 3.57 -0.32
N PRO A 59 6.12 4.92 -0.26
CA PRO A 59 6.35 5.63 1.00
C PRO A 59 5.36 5.25 2.09
N GLY A 60 4.09 5.01 1.72
CA GLY A 60 3.06 4.55 2.65
C GLY A 60 3.40 3.17 3.22
N LEU A 61 3.78 2.23 2.34
CA LEU A 61 4.25 0.90 2.74
C LEU A 61 5.44 0.97 3.70
N LEU A 62 6.46 1.77 3.36
CA LEU A 62 7.64 1.95 4.21
C LEU A 62 7.28 2.50 5.59
N CYS A 63 6.42 3.51 5.65
CA CYS A 63 5.96 4.10 6.90
C CYS A 63 5.28 3.04 7.80
N GLN A 64 4.38 2.24 7.22
CA GLN A 64 3.69 1.19 7.95
C GLN A 64 4.65 0.11 8.45
N MET A 65 5.61 -0.30 7.61
CA MET A 65 6.65 -1.27 8.01
C MET A 65 7.53 -0.73 9.13
N GLN A 66 7.90 0.55 9.11
CA GLN A 66 8.68 1.17 10.18
C GLN A 66 7.90 1.18 11.50
N ILE A 67 6.61 1.54 11.47
CA ILE A 67 5.75 1.54 12.66
C ILE A 67 5.64 0.13 13.25
N ARG A 68 5.43 -0.87 12.39
CA ARG A 68 5.09 -2.23 12.82
C ARG A 68 6.31 -3.10 13.12
N CYS A 69 7.42 -2.93 12.41
CA CYS A 69 8.67 -3.65 12.67
C CYS A 69 9.52 -3.01 13.79
N CYS A 70 9.37 -1.72 14.09
CA CYS A 70 10.14 -1.02 15.12
C CYS A 70 9.32 -0.65 16.37
N GLY A 71 8.00 -0.81 16.35
CA GLY A 71 7.11 -0.52 17.49
C GLY A 71 6.54 -1.79 18.12
N ASN A 72 6.05 -1.66 19.37
CA ASN A 72 5.22 -2.68 20.04
C ASN A 72 3.83 -2.74 19.38
N SER A 73 3.78 -3.20 18.14
CA SER A 73 2.54 -3.41 17.41
C SER A 73 1.72 -4.52 18.07
N GLU A 74 0.56 -4.18 18.65
CA GLU A 74 -0.48 -5.16 18.91
C GLU A 74 -1.08 -5.62 17.56
N GLY A 75 -0.88 -6.89 17.23
CA GLY A 75 -1.39 -7.51 16.00
C GLY A 75 -0.34 -8.37 15.29
N ASP A 76 -0.82 -9.29 14.46
CA ASP A 76 0.04 -10.14 13.65
C ASP A 76 0.73 -9.32 12.55
N LEU A 77 2.02 -9.03 12.78
CA LEU A 77 2.89 -8.29 11.85
C LEU A 77 2.93 -8.98 10.48
N PHE A 78 2.95 -10.30 10.46
CA PHE A 78 3.05 -11.06 9.22
C PHE A 78 1.77 -10.98 8.41
N GLU A 79 0.60 -11.16 9.04
CA GLU A 79 -0.70 -11.03 8.38
C GLU A 79 -0.88 -9.63 7.78
N TYR A 80 -0.57 -8.59 8.55
CA TYR A 80 -0.66 -7.20 8.11
C TYR A 80 0.22 -6.93 6.88
N LEU A 81 1.50 -7.33 6.94
CA LEU A 81 2.44 -7.12 5.85
C LEU A 81 2.04 -7.91 4.60
N THR A 82 1.58 -9.15 4.77
CA THR A 82 1.15 -10.01 3.67
C THR A 82 -0.05 -9.42 2.93
N ASN A 83 -1.05 -8.94 3.67
CA ASN A 83 -2.24 -8.32 3.09
C ASN A 83 -1.87 -7.02 2.37
N HIS A 84 -1.13 -6.13 3.05
CA HIS A 84 -0.84 -4.81 2.50
C HIS A 84 0.09 -4.87 1.28
N ILE A 85 1.11 -5.71 1.30
CA ILE A 85 2.00 -5.91 0.13
C ILE A 85 1.24 -6.65 -0.98
N GLY A 86 0.38 -7.60 -0.62
CA GLY A 86 -0.51 -8.30 -1.56
C GLY A 86 -1.42 -7.35 -2.34
N ASP A 87 -2.07 -6.41 -1.66
CA ASP A 87 -2.94 -5.40 -2.28
C ASP A 87 -2.19 -4.53 -3.30
N VAL A 88 -0.97 -4.10 -2.94
CA VAL A 88 -0.12 -3.34 -3.85
C VAL A 88 0.27 -4.19 -5.07
N LEU A 89 0.65 -5.45 -4.86
CA LEU A 89 0.99 -6.36 -5.96
C LEU A 89 -0.22 -6.62 -6.89
N ASN A 90 -1.42 -6.78 -6.35
CA ASN A 90 -2.64 -6.98 -7.15
C ASN A 90 -2.97 -5.73 -7.96
N THR A 91 -2.82 -4.55 -7.38
CA THR A 91 -3.00 -3.27 -8.08
C THR A 91 -2.01 -3.13 -9.23
N LEU A 92 -0.75 -3.52 -9.01
CA LEU A 92 0.30 -3.49 -10.03
C LEU A 92 0.08 -4.49 -11.17
N ARG A 93 -0.57 -5.63 -10.90
CA ARG A 93 -0.92 -6.65 -11.90
C ARG A 93 -2.17 -6.28 -12.70
N GLY A 94 -2.93 -5.29 -12.25
CA GLY A 94 -4.19 -4.86 -12.88
C GLY A 94 -5.40 -5.69 -12.44
N ASP A 95 -5.28 -6.45 -11.34
CA ASP A 95 -6.30 -7.39 -10.87
C ASP A 95 -7.31 -6.78 -9.87
N HIS A 96 -7.19 -5.50 -9.48
CA HIS A 96 -8.16 -4.84 -8.57
C HIS A 96 -8.38 -3.35 -8.88
N GLN A 97 -9.66 -2.95 -9.00
CA GLN A 97 -10.09 -1.56 -8.84
C GLN A 97 -9.96 -1.20 -7.35
N LEU A 98 -9.32 -0.07 -7.05
CA LEU A 98 -9.16 0.49 -5.71
C LEU A 98 -10.50 0.57 -4.96
N SER A 99 -10.78 -0.39 -4.10
CA SER A 99 -11.69 -0.18 -2.97
C SER A 99 -10.85 0.35 -1.79
N GLU A 100 -10.79 1.68 -1.72
CA GLU A 100 -10.55 2.48 -0.51
C GLU A 100 -9.42 2.03 0.44
N ILE A 101 -8.17 2.33 0.07
CA ILE A 101 -7.14 2.64 1.08
C ILE A 101 -7.29 4.13 1.41
N GLU A 102 -8.41 4.51 2.03
CA GLU A 102 -8.55 5.84 2.63
C GLU A 102 -7.68 5.90 3.91
N PRO A 103 -6.75 6.84 4.04
CA PRO A 103 -6.21 7.19 5.34
C PRO A 103 -7.36 7.86 6.10
N GLN A 104 -7.96 7.18 7.09
CA GLN A 104 -9.03 7.76 7.91
C GLN A 104 -8.61 9.11 8.50
N ARG A 105 -9.00 10.19 7.82
CA ARG A 105 -8.83 11.56 8.29
C ARG A 105 -10.22 12.17 8.41
N GLY A 106 -10.79 12.04 9.61
CA GLY A 106 -11.89 12.88 10.06
C GLY A 106 -13.25 12.56 9.46
N ARG A 107 -13.92 11.55 10.02
CA ARG A 107 -15.35 11.32 9.86
C ARG A 107 -16.14 12.55 10.36
N ARG A 108 -16.65 13.37 9.45
CA ARG A 108 -17.81 14.26 9.69
C ARG A 108 -18.83 14.04 8.58
N THR A 109 -19.63 13.00 8.75
CA THR A 109 -20.89 12.84 8.04
C THR A 109 -21.89 13.87 8.55
N MET A 110 -22.32 14.79 7.70
CA MET A 110 -23.65 15.40 7.83
C MET A 110 -24.46 14.99 6.60
N SER A 111 -25.23 13.92 6.75
CA SER A 111 -26.32 13.60 5.84
C SER A 111 -27.47 14.57 6.13
N ALA A 112 -27.89 15.34 5.13
CA ALA A 112 -29.18 16.01 5.13
C ALA A 112 -29.85 15.76 3.79
N THR A 113 -30.59 14.65 3.71
CA THR A 113 -31.62 14.42 2.70
C THR A 113 -32.89 15.10 3.19
N LEU A 114 -33.44 16.05 2.44
CA LEU A 114 -34.82 16.53 2.63
C LEU A 114 -35.47 16.80 1.27
N HIS A 115 -36.71 16.33 1.17
CA HIS A 115 -37.54 16.08 -0.01
C HIS A 115 -37.85 17.31 -0.90
N PRO A 116 -38.19 17.11 -2.18
CA PRO A 116 -38.97 18.11 -2.93
C PRO A 116 -40.46 17.97 -2.63
N GLU A 117 -41.02 18.94 -1.90
CA GLU A 117 -42.47 19.16 -1.80
C GLU A 117 -43.04 19.60 -3.15
N LYS A 118 -44.20 19.03 -3.50
CA LYS A 118 -45.06 19.47 -4.60
C LYS A 118 -45.53 20.89 -4.31
N SER A 119 -45.30 21.84 -5.22
CA SER A 119 -46.02 23.11 -5.21
C SER A 119 -46.80 23.26 -6.51
N SER A 120 -48.11 23.18 -6.37
CA SER A 120 -49.10 23.59 -7.36
C SER A 120 -48.85 25.03 -7.79
N ILE A 121 -48.98 25.30 -9.08
CA ILE A 121 -49.10 26.66 -9.62
C ILE A 121 -50.39 26.69 -10.43
N SER A 122 -51.11 27.79 -10.22
CA SER A 122 -52.47 28.16 -10.59
C SER A 122 -52.90 27.96 -12.04
#